data_AF-A0A3R6STD6-F1
#
_entry.id   AF-A0A3R6STD6-F1
#
_cell.length_a   1.000
_cell.length_b   1.000
_cell.length_c   1.000
_cell.angle_alpha   90.00
_cell.angle_beta   90.00
_cell.angle_gamma   90.00
#
_symmetry.space_group_name_H-M   'P 1'
#
loop_
_entity.id
_entity.type
_entity.pdbx_description
1 polymer ?
#
loop_
_entity_poly.entity_id
_entity_poly.type
_entity_poly.pdbx_seq_one_letter_code
_entity_poly.pdbx_strand_id
1 'polypeptide(L)'
;MRCTNCGAMIPDDMLYCPDCGMEVQIVPDYNPLEDVLAQEVKGSIEDATRQIRTDDIRRYRREGSREYSNSTRVLSQGELDEIRAKRNAAMRQSRQAGRNTAGNQRQTGRNTTGNIRQTGRGTTGNMRQTRPDTGSIRRQTTGNLRQRSEAEEKRRQQIARKKRLAKKRRQRALIIILLLIILGGVLGFAYYQNSYEGQIRKGNQALQSSDYSLAETYYNKAISKNNKKAEAYTGLSKVYIQQDDLEAAETVFLTAIGSQPSNVEIYKAAISFYVDTKQLIKVSELLDDCEYDEVLDGVRDYVSTEPEFSLEEGTYEEVQQVTLSTDNGTIYYTDDGSEPDTSSKKYTEPILLNKEGTNVIKAITVNKKKIPSLTASKTYVIELPIEDAPSVTPSTGQYESAGQITITVPEGYTAYYTMDNTDPTDPAVSAEEYTGPIDMPEGQTMFSAVLKNNNSGKYTQVTKRNYVLEISE
;
A
#
# COMPACT_ATOMS: atom_id res chain seq x y z
N MET A 1 -45.35 -26.50 11.70
CA MET A 1 -44.82 -25.28 12.41
C MET A 1 -45.94 -24.43 13.05
N ARG A 2 -45.67 -23.32 13.78
CA ARG A 2 -46.72 -22.40 14.31
C ARG A 2 -46.65 -21.03 13.62
N CYS A 3 -47.79 -20.47 13.24
CA CYS A 3 -47.86 -19.15 12.61
C CYS A 3 -47.36 -18.06 13.57
N THR A 4 -46.44 -17.20 13.11
CA THR A 4 -45.94 -16.05 13.87
C THR A 4 -46.98 -14.96 14.08
N ASN A 5 -47.98 -14.86 13.20
CA ASN A 5 -49.04 -13.86 13.27
C ASN A 5 -50.21 -14.28 14.19
N CYS A 6 -50.71 -15.53 14.06
CA CYS A 6 -51.91 -15.97 14.79
C CYS A 6 -51.69 -17.14 15.76
N GLY A 7 -50.50 -17.75 15.80
CA GLY A 7 -50.18 -18.85 16.71
C GLY A 7 -50.77 -20.23 16.37
N ALA A 8 -51.57 -20.32 15.31
CA ALA A 8 -52.16 -21.56 14.81
C ALA A 8 -51.08 -22.55 14.32
N MET A 9 -51.37 -23.84 14.41
CA MET A 9 -50.46 -24.88 13.91
C MET A 9 -50.61 -24.99 12.38
N ILE A 10 -49.52 -24.77 11.66
CA ILE A 10 -49.42 -24.89 10.21
C ILE A 10 -48.86 -26.27 9.88
N PRO A 11 -49.57 -27.11 9.09
CA PRO A 11 -49.06 -28.37 8.58
C PRO A 11 -47.80 -28.18 7.72
N ASP A 12 -46.92 -29.18 7.67
CA ASP A 12 -45.56 -29.02 7.11
C ASP A 12 -45.52 -28.84 5.58
N ASP A 13 -46.66 -28.94 4.88
CA ASP A 13 -46.79 -28.77 3.42
C ASP A 13 -47.58 -27.51 3.00
N MET A 14 -47.81 -26.55 3.91
CA MET A 14 -48.58 -25.33 3.62
C MET A 14 -47.71 -24.06 3.67
N LEU A 15 -47.64 -23.36 2.54
CA LEU A 15 -46.98 -22.05 2.38
C LEU A 15 -47.78 -20.88 2.96
N TYR A 16 -49.06 -21.09 3.28
CA TYR A 16 -49.93 -20.07 3.87
C TYR A 16 -50.61 -20.63 5.12
N CYS A 17 -50.76 -19.79 6.13
CA CYS A 17 -51.51 -20.17 7.33
C CYS A 17 -53.00 -20.33 7.00
N PRO A 18 -53.62 -21.50 7.31
CA PRO A 18 -55.02 -21.74 6.97
C PRO A 18 -56.01 -20.86 7.74
N ASP A 19 -55.61 -20.31 8.88
CA ASP A 19 -56.50 -19.50 9.73
C ASP A 19 -56.42 -18.00 9.42
N CYS A 20 -55.25 -17.47 9.09
CA CYS A 20 -55.07 -16.03 8.84
C CYS A 20 -54.67 -15.67 7.40
N GLY A 21 -54.42 -16.66 6.54
CA GLY A 21 -54.06 -16.47 5.13
C GLY A 21 -52.67 -15.87 4.89
N MET A 22 -51.88 -15.63 5.94
CA MET A 22 -50.55 -15.04 5.82
C MET A 22 -49.53 -16.07 5.33
N GLU A 23 -48.66 -15.67 4.42
CA GLU A 23 -47.55 -16.49 3.93
C GLU A 23 -46.59 -16.84 5.07
N VAL A 24 -46.07 -18.06 5.03
CA VAL A 24 -45.19 -18.62 6.03
C VAL A 24 -43.76 -18.20 5.73
N GLN A 25 -43.27 -17.18 6.42
CA GLN A 25 -41.85 -16.83 6.38
C GLN A 25 -41.02 -17.90 7.11
N ILE A 26 -40.24 -18.66 6.35
CA ILE A 26 -39.34 -19.72 6.86
C ILE A 26 -38.01 -19.13 7.36
N VAL A 27 -37.63 -17.95 6.85
CA VAL A 27 -36.41 -17.23 7.22
C VAL A 27 -36.82 -16.02 8.07
N PRO A 28 -36.33 -15.87 9.32
CA PRO A 28 -36.57 -14.68 10.13
C PRO A 28 -36.07 -13.44 9.39
N ASP A 29 -36.85 -12.36 9.39
CA ASP A 29 -36.42 -11.07 8.84
C ASP A 29 -35.12 -10.63 9.52
N TYR A 30 -34.04 -10.57 8.73
CA TYR A 30 -32.75 -10.10 9.19
C TYR A 30 -32.83 -8.60 9.46
N ASN A 31 -32.92 -8.20 10.74
CA ASN A 31 -32.87 -6.81 11.15
C ASN A 31 -31.46 -6.42 11.59
N PRO A 32 -30.67 -5.74 10.73
CA PRO A 32 -29.28 -5.41 11.04
C PRO A 32 -29.12 -4.48 12.27
N LEU A 33 -30.18 -3.82 12.73
CA LEU A 33 -30.14 -2.97 13.92
C LEU A 33 -30.10 -3.78 15.23
N GLU A 34 -30.67 -4.98 15.28
CA GLU A 34 -30.65 -5.80 16.50
C GLU A 34 -29.27 -6.43 16.74
N ASP A 35 -28.57 -6.83 15.66
CA ASP A 35 -27.21 -7.35 15.74
C ASP A 35 -26.22 -6.30 16.23
N VAL A 36 -26.35 -5.05 15.75
CA VAL A 36 -25.50 -3.93 16.20
C VAL A 36 -25.73 -3.63 17.68
N LEU A 37 -26.98 -3.62 18.15
CA LEU A 37 -27.29 -3.43 19.57
C LEU A 37 -26.76 -4.59 20.44
N ALA A 38 -26.89 -5.83 19.97
CA ALA A 38 -26.37 -7.00 20.68
C ALA A 38 -24.84 -6.98 20.77
N GLN A 39 -24.14 -6.47 19.75
CA GLN A 39 -22.69 -6.31 19.73
C GLN A 39 -22.22 -5.22 20.70
N GLU A 40 -22.93 -4.10 20.78
CA GLU A 40 -22.60 -2.96 21.65
C GLU A 40 -22.79 -3.30 23.15
N VAL A 41 -23.86 -4.03 23.47
CA VAL A 41 -24.13 -4.49 24.84
C VAL A 41 -23.10 -5.54 25.29
N LYS A 42 -22.63 -6.41 24.38
CA LYS A 42 -21.62 -7.42 24.68
C LYS A 42 -20.24 -6.80 24.94
N GLY A 43 -19.86 -5.79 24.16
CA GLY A 43 -18.62 -5.02 24.41
C GLY A 43 -18.64 -4.27 25.75
N SER A 44 -19.80 -3.79 26.17
CA SER A 44 -19.96 -3.01 27.41
C SER A 44 -19.89 -3.87 28.69
N ILE A 45 -20.29 -5.14 28.63
CA ILE A 45 -20.28 -6.06 29.79
C ILE A 45 -18.88 -6.69 30.00
N GLU A 46 -18.12 -6.89 28.93
CA GLU A 46 -16.75 -7.44 29.01
C GLU A 46 -15.75 -6.47 29.67
N ASP A 47 -15.94 -5.16 29.51
CA ASP A 47 -15.09 -4.14 30.15
C ASP A 47 -15.44 -3.91 31.63
N ALA A 48 -16.70 -4.09 32.03
CA ALA A 48 -17.13 -3.89 33.42
C ALA A 48 -16.81 -5.09 34.36
N THR A 49 -16.60 -6.29 33.81
CA THR A 49 -16.38 -7.52 34.60
C THR A 49 -14.93 -8.00 34.62
N ARG A 50 -14.00 -7.30 33.96
CA ARG A 50 -12.58 -7.66 33.94
C ARG A 50 -11.92 -7.38 35.30
N GLN A 51 -11.56 -8.43 36.03
CA GLN A 51 -10.71 -8.31 37.22
C GLN A 51 -9.35 -7.73 36.83
N ILE A 52 -9.06 -6.52 37.31
CA ILE A 52 -7.80 -5.82 37.08
C ILE A 52 -6.65 -6.68 37.65
N ARG A 53 -5.78 -7.21 36.77
CA ARG A 53 -4.57 -7.93 37.17
C ARG A 53 -3.43 -6.93 37.38
N THR A 54 -2.58 -7.23 38.37
CA THR A 54 -1.46 -6.37 38.81
C THR A 54 -0.41 -6.06 37.73
N ASP A 55 -0.43 -6.77 36.60
CA ASP A 55 0.49 -6.55 35.48
C ASP A 55 0.05 -5.39 34.56
N ASP A 56 -1.22 -5.02 34.55
CA ASP A 56 -1.75 -3.92 33.72
C ASP A 56 -1.39 -2.54 34.30
N ILE A 57 -1.22 -2.46 35.63
CA ILE A 57 -0.77 -1.25 36.34
C ILE A 57 0.70 -0.91 36.00
N ARG A 58 1.52 -1.89 35.60
CA ARG A 58 2.92 -1.63 35.20
C ARG A 58 3.04 -1.06 33.78
N ARG A 59 2.05 -1.28 32.91
CA ARG A 59 2.08 -0.79 31.53
C ARG A 59 1.72 0.70 31.44
N TYR A 60 0.75 1.16 32.25
CA TYR A 60 0.34 2.58 32.28
C TYR A 60 1.42 3.55 32.77
N ARG A 61 2.44 3.10 33.52
CA ARG A 61 3.53 3.97 33.98
C ARG A 61 4.67 4.10 32.96
N ARG A 62 4.68 3.31 31.88
CA ARG A 62 5.82 3.26 30.92
C ARG A 62 5.55 3.89 29.56
N GLU A 63 4.30 4.20 29.23
CA GLU A 63 3.91 4.79 27.93
C GLU A 63 3.56 6.28 27.98
N GLY A 64 3.85 6.98 29.08
CA GLY A 64 3.59 8.43 29.20
C GLY A 64 4.72 9.36 28.71
N SER A 65 5.76 8.88 28.03
CA SER A 65 6.84 9.77 27.60
C SER A 65 7.65 9.20 26.44
N ARG A 66 7.18 9.44 25.21
CA ARG A 66 7.98 9.63 23.99
C ARG A 66 7.02 9.91 22.83
N GLU A 67 6.52 11.13 22.78
CA GLU A 67 5.96 11.68 21.55
C GLU A 67 6.77 12.92 21.20
N TYR A 68 7.55 12.80 20.13
CA TYR A 68 8.32 13.88 19.53
C TYR A 68 7.37 14.62 18.58
N SER A 69 6.68 15.65 19.08
CA SER A 69 6.07 16.65 18.20
C SER A 69 7.16 17.64 17.80
N ASN A 70 7.60 17.58 16.55
CA ASN A 70 8.34 18.65 15.91
C ASN A 70 7.39 19.83 15.69
N SER A 71 7.21 20.65 16.73
CA SER A 71 6.69 22.00 16.60
C SER A 71 7.68 22.94 17.26
N THR A 72 8.38 23.73 16.44
CA THR A 72 9.34 24.75 16.89
C THR A 72 8.58 25.87 17.57
N ARG A 73 8.24 25.71 18.86
CA ARG A 73 7.76 26.79 19.70
C ARG A 73 8.92 27.77 19.91
N VAL A 74 8.77 28.99 19.39
CA VAL A 74 9.68 30.10 19.67
C VAL A 74 9.49 30.49 21.13
N LEU A 75 10.53 30.28 21.93
CA LEU A 75 10.55 30.63 23.35
C LEU A 75 10.47 32.15 23.51
N SER A 76 9.71 32.60 24.49
CA SER A 76 9.66 34.02 24.87
C SER A 76 11.01 34.46 25.46
N GLN A 77 11.31 35.77 25.41
CA GLN A 77 12.54 36.34 26.00
C GLN A 77 12.71 35.95 27.48
N GLY A 78 11.61 35.91 28.25
CA GLY A 78 11.64 35.50 29.65
C GLY A 78 12.03 34.03 29.86
N GLU A 79 11.52 33.12 29.02
CA GLU A 79 11.89 31.70 29.08
C GLU A 79 13.36 31.47 28.67
N LEU A 80 13.87 32.24 27.70
CA LEU A 80 15.28 32.20 27.29
C LEU A 80 16.22 32.67 28.41
N ASP A 81 15.85 33.73 29.13
CA ASP A 81 16.66 34.24 30.23
C ASP A 81 16.64 33.32 31.45
N GLU A 82 15.52 32.66 31.73
CA GLU A 82 15.45 31.63 32.78
C GLU A 82 16.33 30.42 32.47
N ILE A 83 16.38 30.00 31.20
CA ILE A 83 17.26 28.91 30.74
C ILE A 83 18.73 29.33 30.86
N ARG A 84 19.11 30.56 30.48
CA ARG A 84 20.47 31.08 30.68
C ARG A 84 20.86 31.15 32.15
N ALA A 85 19.94 31.59 33.01
CA ALA A 85 20.18 31.69 34.45
C ALA A 85 20.42 30.31 35.08
N LYS A 86 19.60 29.29 34.72
CA LYS A 86 19.79 27.91 35.16
C LYS A 86 21.11 27.31 34.68
N ARG A 87 21.51 27.59 33.44
CA ARG A 87 22.80 27.11 32.87
C ARG A 87 24.01 27.74 33.57
N ASN A 88 23.93 29.04 33.90
CA ASN A 88 24.97 29.74 34.65
C ASN A 88 25.06 29.28 36.11
N ALA A 89 23.93 28.94 36.75
CA ALA A 89 23.90 28.36 38.09
C ALA A 89 24.54 26.96 38.13
N ALA A 90 24.25 26.11 37.12
CA ALA A 90 24.85 24.79 36.98
C ALA A 90 26.38 24.85 36.72
N MET A 91 26.85 25.82 35.93
CA MET A 91 28.29 26.05 35.75
C MET A 91 29.00 26.56 37.01
N ARG A 92 28.31 27.31 37.88
CA ARG A 92 28.88 27.75 39.16
C ARG A 92 29.01 26.59 40.15
N GLN A 93 28.05 25.67 40.18
CA GLN A 93 28.12 24.45 40.98
C GLN A 93 29.23 23.50 40.51
N SER A 94 29.46 23.35 39.20
CA SER A 94 30.54 22.51 38.68
C SER A 94 31.94 23.09 38.93
N ARG A 95 32.10 24.43 38.94
CA ARG A 95 33.37 25.09 39.29
C ARG A 95 33.73 25.00 40.77
N GLN A 96 32.76 24.86 41.66
CA GLN A 96 33.00 24.68 43.10
C GLN A 96 33.36 23.23 43.47
N ALA A 97 32.82 22.25 42.73
CA ALA A 97 33.19 20.83 42.89
C ALA A 97 34.57 20.46 42.32
N GLY A 98 35.09 21.24 41.36
CA GLY A 98 36.39 20.99 40.71
C GLY A 98 37.63 21.48 41.46
N ARG A 99 37.49 22.18 42.59
CA ARG A 99 38.64 22.74 43.34
C ARG A 99 39.18 21.87 44.49
N ASN A 100 38.48 20.78 44.84
CA ASN A 100 38.86 19.95 46.00
C ASN A 100 39.66 18.67 45.67
N THR A 101 40.07 18.45 44.41
CA THR A 101 40.65 17.15 43.99
C THR A 101 41.94 17.23 43.18
N ALA A 102 42.63 18.37 43.14
CA ALA A 102 43.94 18.45 42.48
C ALA A 102 44.86 19.46 43.16
N GLY A 103 45.84 18.96 43.92
CA GLY A 103 46.92 19.81 44.41
C GLY A 103 47.63 19.27 45.64
N ASN A 104 48.31 18.13 45.56
CA ASN A 104 49.46 17.91 46.44
C ASN A 104 50.48 16.93 45.85
N GLN A 105 51.42 17.44 45.05
CA GLN A 105 52.76 16.89 44.92
C GLN A 105 53.72 17.94 44.32
N ARG A 106 54.65 18.41 45.18
CA ARG A 106 56.07 18.84 44.96
C ARG A 106 56.34 19.84 43.81
N GLN A 107 57.20 20.86 43.90
CA GLN A 107 58.35 21.22 44.73
C GLN A 107 58.76 22.64 44.24
N THR A 108 59.26 23.54 45.08
CA THR A 108 60.43 24.44 44.84
C THR A 108 60.46 25.55 45.90
N GLY A 109 61.68 26.02 46.19
CA GLY A 109 62.01 26.73 47.42
C GLY A 109 62.09 28.25 47.33
N ARG A 110 62.54 28.77 48.47
CA ARG A 110 63.15 30.08 48.77
C ARG A 110 62.24 31.32 48.89
N ASN A 111 62.34 31.89 50.10
CA ASN A 111 62.44 33.31 50.46
C ASN A 111 61.23 34.19 50.04
N THR A 112 60.62 35.02 50.89
CA THR A 112 61.19 35.93 51.89
C THR A 112 60.00 36.63 52.61
N THR A 113 60.19 36.91 53.90
CA THR A 113 59.77 38.11 54.66
C THR A 113 58.32 38.62 54.65
N GLY A 114 57.78 38.83 55.86
CA GLY A 114 56.90 39.97 56.14
C GLY A 114 55.53 39.58 56.73
N ASN A 115 55.44 39.25 58.01
CA ASN A 115 55.14 40.13 59.15
C ASN A 115 53.64 40.41 59.41
N ILE A 116 53.33 40.43 60.72
CA ILE A 116 52.24 41.15 61.43
C ILE A 116 50.91 40.39 61.51
N ARG A 117 50.61 39.76 62.68
CA ARG A 117 49.92 40.31 63.89
C ARG A 117 48.42 40.51 63.60
N GLN A 118 47.45 40.17 64.45
CA GLN A 118 47.40 39.76 65.85
C GLN A 118 45.91 39.45 66.16
N THR A 119 45.65 38.99 67.38
CA THR A 119 44.34 38.83 68.05
C THR A 119 43.62 37.51 67.74
N GLY A 120 43.18 36.71 68.70
CA GLY A 120 43.18 36.83 70.16
C GLY A 120 41.94 36.14 70.74
N ARG A 121 42.15 35.42 71.86
CA ARG A 121 41.17 34.67 72.70
C ARG A 121 40.68 33.36 72.07
N GLY A 122 40.99 32.20 72.64
CA GLY A 122 40.86 31.79 74.04
C GLY A 122 39.72 30.77 74.04
N THR A 123 39.89 29.53 74.49
CA THR A 123 39.55 29.15 75.87
C THR A 123 39.91 27.66 76.07
N THR A 124 40.78 27.43 77.07
CA THR A 124 40.98 26.27 77.98
C THR A 124 40.43 24.87 77.67
N GLY A 125 41.30 23.87 77.88
CA GLY A 125 40.91 22.48 78.16
C GLY A 125 42.12 21.55 78.29
N ASN A 126 42.56 21.31 79.53
CA ASN A 126 43.84 20.71 79.90
C ASN A 126 44.10 19.27 79.42
N MET A 127 45.37 19.09 79.08
CA MET A 127 46.13 17.85 78.92
C MET A 127 46.41 17.22 80.30
N ARG A 128 46.28 15.90 80.42
CA ARG A 128 46.86 15.13 81.54
C ARG A 128 47.82 14.09 80.96
N GLN A 129 49.11 14.30 81.19
CA GLN A 129 50.19 13.35 80.93
C GLN A 129 50.15 12.25 81.99
N THR A 130 50.47 11.02 81.57
CA THR A 130 51.06 10.00 82.47
C THR A 130 52.24 9.35 81.77
N ARG A 131 53.41 9.51 82.39
CA ARG A 131 54.66 8.76 82.19
C ARG A 131 54.44 7.26 82.42
N PRO A 132 55.18 6.36 81.76
CA PRO A 132 55.43 5.03 82.29
C PRO A 132 56.67 5.06 83.18
N ASP A 133 56.49 4.61 84.42
CA ASP A 133 57.54 4.38 85.40
C ASP A 133 58.06 2.93 85.28
N THR A 134 59.33 2.79 85.62
CA THR A 134 60.14 1.58 85.66
C THR A 134 59.74 0.65 86.80
N GLY A 135 59.73 -0.66 86.54
CA GLY A 135 59.60 -1.71 87.56
C GLY A 135 60.05 -3.06 87.00
N SER A 136 61.12 -3.60 87.57
CA SER A 136 61.84 -4.80 87.16
C SER A 136 61.41 -6.06 87.94
N ILE A 137 61.93 -7.22 87.51
CA ILE A 137 61.95 -8.55 88.16
C ILE A 137 60.74 -9.44 87.75
N ARG A 138 60.85 -10.67 87.20
CA ARG A 138 61.82 -11.76 87.45
C ARG A 138 61.90 -12.75 86.27
N ARG A 139 63.08 -13.37 86.17
CA ARG A 139 63.52 -14.50 85.32
C ARG A 139 62.56 -15.70 85.23
N GLN A 140 62.38 -16.19 84.01
CA GLN A 140 62.32 -17.60 83.52
C GLN A 140 61.69 -17.48 82.11
N THR A 141 62.27 -17.78 80.95
CA THR A 141 63.07 -18.92 80.48
C THR A 141 63.73 -18.50 79.14
N THR A 142 65.06 -18.31 79.12
CA THR A 142 65.80 -17.77 77.96
C THR A 142 66.22 -18.81 76.91
N GLY A 143 65.62 -20.01 76.91
CA GLY A 143 65.81 -21.02 75.86
C GLY A 143 64.79 -20.99 74.73
N ASN A 144 63.54 -20.57 75.01
CA ASN A 144 62.39 -20.74 74.08
C ASN A 144 61.96 -19.47 73.31
N LEU A 145 62.50 -18.29 73.64
CA LEU A 145 62.10 -17.00 73.03
C LEU A 145 62.73 -16.77 71.64
N ARG A 146 63.98 -17.18 71.41
CA ARG A 146 64.64 -17.14 70.10
C ARG A 146 64.02 -18.13 69.10
N GLN A 147 63.67 -19.34 69.55
CA GLN A 147 62.97 -20.32 68.71
C GLN A 147 61.52 -19.89 68.38
N ARG A 148 60.82 -19.21 69.29
CA ARG A 148 59.48 -18.63 69.01
C ARG A 148 59.53 -17.47 68.03
N SER A 149 60.51 -16.55 68.13
CA SER A 149 60.64 -15.42 67.19
C SER A 149 61.00 -15.89 65.78
N GLU A 150 61.88 -16.88 65.64
CA GLU A 150 62.22 -17.48 64.34
C GLU A 150 61.04 -18.29 63.74
N ALA A 151 60.27 -18.99 64.57
CA ALA A 151 59.06 -19.70 64.14
C ALA A 151 57.94 -18.72 63.71
N GLU A 152 57.80 -17.58 64.39
CA GLU A 152 56.86 -16.51 64.03
C GLU A 152 57.28 -15.79 62.74
N GLU A 153 58.57 -15.51 62.54
CA GLU A 153 59.08 -14.96 61.28
C GLU A 153 58.87 -15.91 60.11
N LYS A 154 59.13 -17.22 60.28
CA LYS A 154 58.83 -18.24 59.28
C LYS A 154 57.33 -18.31 58.96
N ARG A 155 56.45 -18.20 59.98
CA ARG A 155 54.99 -18.10 59.77
C ARG A 155 54.58 -16.84 59.00
N ARG A 156 55.17 -15.67 59.32
CA ARG A 156 54.91 -14.40 58.60
C ARG A 156 55.38 -14.49 57.14
N GLN A 157 56.55 -15.07 56.88
CA GLN A 157 57.07 -15.31 55.53
C GLN A 157 56.17 -16.29 54.75
N GLN A 158 55.68 -17.36 55.38
CA GLN A 158 54.74 -18.29 54.76
C GLN A 158 53.40 -17.64 54.41
N ILE A 159 52.83 -16.80 55.30
CA ILE A 159 51.60 -16.05 55.02
C ILE A 159 51.82 -15.03 53.90
N ALA A 160 52.94 -14.30 53.89
CA ALA A 160 53.28 -13.37 52.82
C ALA A 160 53.45 -14.09 51.46
N ARG A 161 54.09 -15.27 51.46
CA ARG A 161 54.23 -16.12 50.25
C ARG A 161 52.88 -16.63 49.78
N LYS A 162 52.00 -17.11 50.69
CA LYS A 162 50.61 -17.51 50.37
C LYS A 162 49.78 -16.33 49.82
N LYS A 163 49.87 -15.14 50.41
CA LYS A 163 49.20 -13.91 49.92
C LYS A 163 49.72 -13.49 48.54
N ARG A 164 51.04 -13.54 48.29
CA ARG A 164 51.63 -13.28 46.96
C ARG A 164 51.18 -14.30 45.91
N LEU A 165 51.14 -15.58 46.27
CA LEU A 165 50.63 -16.65 45.40
C LEU A 165 49.13 -16.50 45.13
N ALA A 166 48.32 -16.14 46.13
CA ALA A 166 46.89 -15.86 45.98
C ALA A 166 46.64 -14.61 45.12
N LYS A 167 47.46 -13.56 45.24
CA LYS A 167 47.44 -12.37 44.37
C LYS A 167 47.79 -12.73 42.93
N LYS A 168 48.84 -13.55 42.71
CA LYS A 168 49.19 -14.07 41.38
C LYS A 168 48.10 -14.98 40.79
N ARG A 169 47.46 -15.83 41.60
CA ARG A 169 46.31 -16.66 41.18
C ARG A 169 45.09 -15.81 40.83
N ARG A 170 44.74 -14.79 41.64
CA ARG A 170 43.68 -13.81 41.32
C ARG A 170 44.01 -13.02 40.06
N GLN A 171 45.25 -12.55 39.88
CA GLN A 171 45.66 -11.85 38.66
C GLN A 171 45.58 -12.77 37.43
N ARG A 172 46.04 -14.03 37.52
CA ARG A 172 45.87 -15.01 36.43
C ARG A 172 44.41 -15.29 36.13
N ALA A 173 43.56 -15.45 37.16
CA ALA A 173 42.13 -15.65 36.99
C ALA A 173 41.46 -14.44 36.31
N LEU A 174 41.80 -13.21 36.71
CA LEU A 174 41.30 -11.98 36.06
C LEU A 174 41.75 -11.86 34.60
N ILE A 175 43.01 -12.23 34.29
CA ILE A 175 43.50 -12.28 32.91
C ILE A 175 42.73 -13.32 32.10
N ILE A 176 42.49 -14.52 32.65
CA ILE A 176 41.71 -15.56 31.98
C ILE A 176 40.27 -15.10 31.73
N ILE A 177 39.61 -14.47 32.72
CA ILE A 177 38.26 -13.92 32.55
C ILE A 177 38.25 -12.83 31.46
N LEU A 178 39.23 -11.94 31.45
CA LEU A 178 39.35 -10.90 30.42
C LEU A 178 39.57 -11.51 29.03
N LEU A 179 40.41 -12.54 28.91
CA LEU A 179 40.59 -13.29 27.66
C LEU A 179 39.30 -14.00 27.22
N LEU A 180 38.53 -14.56 28.15
CA LEU A 180 37.23 -15.18 27.84
C LEU A 180 36.19 -14.15 27.38
N ILE A 181 36.19 -12.95 27.96
CA ILE A 181 35.31 -11.85 27.50
C ILE A 181 35.70 -11.40 26.10
N ILE A 182 37.00 -11.21 25.83
CA ILE A 182 37.49 -10.87 24.49
C ILE A 182 37.13 -11.98 23.49
N LEU A 183 37.37 -13.24 23.86
CA LEU A 183 37.01 -14.39 23.02
C LEU A 183 35.51 -14.43 22.74
N GLY A 184 34.67 -14.22 23.76
CA GLY A 184 33.23 -14.13 23.60
C GLY A 184 32.82 -12.98 22.66
N GLY A 185 33.48 -11.82 22.77
CA GLY A 185 33.28 -10.69 21.85
C GLY A 185 33.66 -11.02 20.40
N VAL A 186 34.81 -11.68 20.19
CA VAL A 186 35.26 -12.11 18.85
C VAL A 186 34.31 -13.15 18.25
N LEU A 187 33.87 -14.13 19.04
CA LEU A 187 32.91 -15.14 18.60
C LEU A 187 31.54 -14.51 18.28
N GLY A 188 31.06 -13.60 19.12
CA GLY A 188 29.82 -12.87 18.89
C GLY A 188 29.89 -12.00 17.62
N PHE A 189 31.03 -11.34 17.38
CA PHE A 189 31.25 -10.56 16.17
C PHE A 189 31.30 -11.45 14.93
N ALA A 190 31.99 -12.59 14.98
CA ALA A 190 32.03 -13.56 13.89
C ALA A 190 30.64 -14.13 13.58
N TYR A 191 29.84 -14.43 14.61
CA TYR A 191 28.45 -14.86 14.46
C TYR A 191 27.60 -13.78 13.78
N TYR A 192 27.67 -12.53 14.27
CA TYR A 192 26.97 -11.41 13.66
C TYR A 192 27.39 -11.19 12.20
N GLN A 193 28.68 -11.26 11.89
CA GLN A 193 29.23 -11.13 10.53
C GLN A 193 28.69 -12.17 9.55
N ASN A 194 28.25 -13.33 10.05
CA ASN A 194 27.66 -14.42 9.28
C ASN A 194 26.11 -14.45 9.36
N SER A 195 25.50 -13.59 10.17
CA SER A 195 24.05 -13.44 10.29
C SER A 195 23.46 -12.75 9.06
N TYR A 196 22.14 -12.86 8.89
CA TYR A 196 21.41 -12.14 7.83
C TYR A 196 21.76 -10.65 7.81
N GLU A 197 21.60 -9.97 8.94
CA GLU A 197 21.89 -8.53 9.08
C GLU A 197 23.36 -8.20 8.79
N GLY A 198 24.28 -9.10 9.18
CA GLY A 198 25.69 -8.94 8.87
C GLY A 198 26.00 -9.02 7.37
N GLN A 199 25.33 -9.92 6.64
CA GLN A 199 25.47 -10.02 5.18
C GLN A 199 24.81 -8.84 4.47
N ILE A 200 23.60 -8.41 4.89
CA ILE A 200 22.94 -7.21 4.37
C ILE A 200 23.85 -5.98 4.50
N ARG A 201 24.44 -5.76 5.68
CA ARG A 201 25.33 -4.62 5.90
C ARG A 201 26.55 -4.65 4.97
N LYS A 202 27.13 -5.83 4.74
CA LYS A 202 28.25 -5.99 3.80
C LYS A 202 27.82 -5.76 2.35
N GLY A 203 26.65 -6.27 1.96
CA GLY A 203 26.04 -6.01 0.65
C GLY A 203 25.82 -4.53 0.41
N ASN A 204 25.24 -3.82 1.38
CA ASN A 204 25.04 -2.37 1.32
C ASN A 204 26.38 -1.61 1.21
N GLN A 205 27.40 -2.01 1.95
CA GLN A 205 28.73 -1.41 1.89
C GLN A 205 29.41 -1.65 0.52
N ALA A 206 29.25 -2.84 -0.04
CA ALA A 206 29.76 -3.19 -1.36
C ALA A 206 29.07 -2.38 -2.46
N LEU A 207 27.74 -2.26 -2.38
CA LEU A 207 26.92 -1.46 -3.28
C LEU A 207 27.33 0.02 -3.25
N GLN A 208 27.56 0.58 -2.06
CA GLN A 208 28.08 1.96 -1.90
C GLN A 208 29.49 2.14 -2.50
N SER A 209 30.27 1.07 -2.57
CA SER A 209 31.61 1.07 -3.18
C SER A 209 31.56 0.75 -4.69
N SER A 210 30.37 0.62 -5.28
CA SER A 210 30.13 0.17 -6.66
C SER A 210 30.74 -1.20 -7.00
N ASP A 211 31.03 -2.03 -6.00
CA ASP A 211 31.48 -3.40 -6.19
C ASP A 211 30.26 -4.32 -6.29
N TYR A 212 29.65 -4.32 -7.49
CA TYR A 212 28.38 -4.98 -7.74
C TYR A 212 28.45 -6.51 -7.58
N SER A 213 29.54 -7.14 -8.02
CA SER A 213 29.74 -8.59 -7.90
C SER A 213 29.82 -9.03 -6.43
N LEU A 214 30.54 -8.26 -5.61
CA LEU A 214 30.63 -8.52 -4.17
C LEU A 214 29.29 -8.26 -3.48
N ALA A 215 28.58 -7.20 -3.88
CA ALA A 215 27.26 -6.86 -3.36
C ALA A 215 26.24 -7.99 -3.62
N GLU A 216 26.14 -8.45 -4.87
CA GLU A 216 25.30 -9.57 -5.28
C GLU A 216 25.61 -10.83 -4.45
N THR A 217 26.90 -11.16 -4.31
CA THR A 217 27.33 -12.30 -3.50
C THR A 217 26.85 -12.20 -2.05
N TYR A 218 26.90 -11.01 -1.44
CA TYR A 218 26.45 -10.82 -0.06
C TYR A 218 24.93 -10.84 0.09
N TYR A 219 24.18 -10.27 -0.86
CA TYR A 219 22.72 -10.34 -0.85
C TYR A 219 22.24 -11.77 -1.07
N ASN A 220 22.82 -12.52 -2.02
CA ASN A 220 22.51 -13.94 -2.22
C ASN A 220 22.81 -14.78 -0.97
N LYS A 221 23.93 -14.48 -0.27
CA LYS A 221 24.20 -15.07 1.05
C LYS A 221 23.13 -14.69 2.07
N ALA A 222 22.67 -13.44 2.13
CA ALA A 222 21.59 -13.03 3.02
C ALA A 222 20.28 -13.79 2.71
N ILE A 223 19.89 -13.90 1.44
CA ILE A 223 18.72 -14.67 0.98
C ILE A 223 18.83 -16.13 1.44
N SER A 224 20.00 -16.76 1.28
CA SER A 224 20.22 -18.14 1.75
C SER A 224 20.09 -18.31 3.28
N LYS A 225 20.25 -17.23 4.06
CA LYS A 225 20.08 -17.26 5.52
C LYS A 225 18.62 -17.07 5.92
N ASN A 226 17.91 -16.17 5.26
CA ASN A 226 16.50 -15.93 5.48
C ASN A 226 15.86 -15.37 4.20
N ASN A 227 15.16 -16.23 3.47
CA ASN A 227 14.49 -15.89 2.22
C ASN A 227 13.14 -15.20 2.42
N LYS A 228 12.60 -15.15 3.64
CA LYS A 228 11.30 -14.52 3.92
C LYS A 228 11.38 -13.00 4.01
N LYS A 229 12.58 -12.46 4.16
CA LYS A 229 12.81 -11.01 4.33
C LYS A 229 13.07 -10.35 2.98
N ALA A 230 12.22 -9.37 2.64
CA ALA A 230 12.32 -8.64 1.39
C ALA A 230 13.60 -7.79 1.25
N GLU A 231 14.22 -7.38 2.37
CA GLU A 231 15.36 -6.44 2.40
C GLU A 231 16.55 -6.87 1.52
N ALA A 232 16.83 -8.18 1.47
CA ALA A 232 17.91 -8.74 0.66
C ALA A 232 17.60 -8.67 -0.84
N TYR A 233 16.35 -8.95 -1.23
CA TYR A 233 15.88 -8.87 -2.61
C TYR A 233 15.87 -7.42 -3.10
N THR A 234 15.40 -6.48 -2.27
CA THR A 234 15.49 -5.04 -2.56
C THR A 234 16.94 -4.59 -2.74
N GLY A 235 17.84 -5.07 -1.88
CA GLY A 235 19.28 -4.80 -2.00
C GLY A 235 19.87 -5.32 -3.30
N LEU A 236 19.53 -6.55 -3.69
CA LEU A 236 19.97 -7.18 -4.93
C LEU A 236 19.38 -6.50 -6.18
N SER A 237 18.08 -6.19 -6.17
CA SER A 237 17.43 -5.39 -7.23
C SER A 237 18.13 -4.05 -7.44
N LYS A 238 18.49 -3.35 -6.35
CA LYS A 238 19.28 -2.10 -6.44
C LYS A 238 20.65 -2.30 -7.10
N VAL A 239 21.30 -3.46 -6.93
CA VAL A 239 22.55 -3.76 -7.65
C VAL A 239 22.30 -3.76 -9.15
N TYR A 240 21.27 -4.48 -9.61
CA TYR A 240 20.93 -4.56 -11.03
C TYR A 240 20.47 -3.21 -11.62
N ILE A 241 19.70 -2.42 -10.86
CA ILE A 241 19.35 -1.05 -11.26
C ILE A 241 20.61 -0.18 -11.47
N GLN A 242 21.62 -0.29 -10.60
CA GLN A 242 22.89 0.43 -10.77
C GLN A 242 23.73 -0.08 -11.95
N GLN A 243 23.41 -1.26 -12.47
CA GLN A 243 23.99 -1.84 -13.68
C GLN A 243 23.15 -1.54 -14.93
N ASP A 244 22.06 -0.78 -14.81
CA ASP A 244 21.10 -0.47 -15.88
C ASP A 244 20.36 -1.71 -16.41
N ASP A 245 20.26 -2.76 -15.60
CA ASP A 245 19.57 -4.01 -15.92
C ASP A 245 18.26 -4.12 -15.13
N LEU A 246 17.21 -3.48 -15.66
CA LEU A 246 15.89 -3.49 -15.02
C LEU A 246 15.20 -4.85 -15.09
N GLU A 247 15.45 -5.63 -16.15
CA GLU A 247 14.86 -6.96 -16.34
C GLU A 247 15.39 -7.95 -15.29
N ALA A 248 16.70 -7.93 -15.03
CA ALA A 248 17.28 -8.72 -13.94
C ALA A 248 16.76 -8.25 -12.57
N ALA A 249 16.63 -6.94 -12.37
CA ALA A 249 16.09 -6.38 -11.13
C ALA A 249 14.64 -6.83 -10.86
N GLU A 250 13.80 -6.88 -11.89
CA GLU A 250 12.44 -7.39 -11.84
C GLU A 250 12.42 -8.90 -11.55
N THR A 251 13.25 -9.66 -12.27
CA THR A 251 13.36 -11.11 -12.12
C THR A 251 13.66 -11.53 -10.68
N VAL A 252 14.47 -10.76 -9.94
CA VAL A 252 14.73 -11.00 -8.52
C VAL A 252 13.45 -11.04 -7.69
N PHE A 253 12.49 -10.15 -7.96
CA PHE A 253 11.23 -10.12 -7.25
C PHE A 253 10.28 -11.22 -7.74
N LEU A 254 10.14 -11.39 -9.06
CA LEU A 254 9.23 -12.41 -9.62
C LEU A 254 9.63 -13.83 -9.19
N THR A 255 10.93 -14.14 -9.17
CA THR A 255 11.44 -15.43 -8.66
C THR A 255 11.18 -15.61 -7.17
N ALA A 256 11.31 -14.53 -6.38
CA ALA A 256 11.03 -14.56 -4.95
C ALA A 256 9.52 -14.78 -4.68
N ILE A 257 8.65 -14.09 -5.42
CA ILE A 257 7.19 -14.22 -5.35
C ILE A 257 6.76 -15.62 -5.78
N GLY A 258 7.26 -16.14 -6.90
CA GLY A 258 6.97 -17.51 -7.34
C GLY A 258 7.37 -18.59 -6.31
N SER A 259 8.41 -18.34 -5.50
CA SER A 259 8.80 -19.24 -4.42
C SER A 259 8.00 -19.06 -3.12
N GLN A 260 7.42 -17.87 -2.91
CA GLN A 260 6.78 -17.44 -1.67
C GLN A 260 5.55 -16.56 -1.98
N PRO A 261 4.51 -17.12 -2.60
CA PRO A 261 3.46 -16.33 -3.22
C PRO A 261 2.50 -15.67 -2.21
N SER A 262 2.52 -16.09 -0.94
CA SER A 262 1.76 -15.46 0.15
C SER A 262 2.56 -14.40 0.95
N ASN A 263 3.80 -14.09 0.56
CA ASN A 263 4.65 -13.19 1.34
C ASN A 263 4.43 -11.71 0.97
N VAL A 264 3.58 -11.03 1.75
CA VAL A 264 3.21 -9.61 1.58
C VAL A 264 4.42 -8.68 1.46
N GLU A 265 5.49 -8.90 2.22
CA GLU A 265 6.64 -7.99 2.22
C GLU A 265 7.43 -8.03 0.91
N ILE A 266 7.44 -9.17 0.21
CA ILE A 266 8.07 -9.29 -1.11
C ILE A 266 7.25 -8.52 -2.15
N TYR A 267 5.92 -8.62 -2.11
CA TYR A 267 5.05 -7.82 -2.99
C TYR A 267 5.23 -6.32 -2.74
N LYS A 268 5.25 -5.87 -1.48
CA LYS A 268 5.51 -4.45 -1.17
C LYS A 268 6.85 -3.97 -1.73
N ALA A 269 7.89 -4.81 -1.67
CA ALA A 269 9.19 -4.47 -2.24
C ALA A 269 9.16 -4.41 -3.78
N ALA A 270 8.47 -5.35 -4.44
CA ALA A 270 8.28 -5.35 -5.89
C ALA A 270 7.45 -4.15 -6.37
N ILE A 271 6.37 -3.82 -5.67
CA ILE A 271 5.54 -2.65 -5.93
C ILE A 271 6.36 -1.37 -5.77
N SER A 272 7.15 -1.24 -4.70
CA SER A 272 8.05 -0.10 -4.52
C SER A 272 9.03 0.02 -5.68
N PHE A 273 9.58 -1.11 -6.14
CA PHE A 273 10.45 -1.13 -7.32
C PHE A 273 9.75 -0.59 -8.56
N TYR A 274 8.55 -1.09 -8.90
CA TYR A 274 7.79 -0.62 -10.07
C TYR A 274 7.37 0.86 -9.95
N VAL A 275 7.02 1.31 -8.75
CA VAL A 275 6.70 2.73 -8.50
C VAL A 275 7.94 3.60 -8.70
N ASP A 276 9.08 3.20 -8.16
CA ASP A 276 10.34 3.95 -8.25
C ASP A 276 10.87 3.99 -9.70
N THR A 277 10.69 2.92 -10.48
CA THR A 277 11.06 2.83 -11.90
C THR A 277 10.00 3.38 -12.86
N LYS A 278 8.86 3.88 -12.33
CA LYS A 278 7.72 4.43 -13.07
C LYS A 278 6.99 3.44 -13.98
N GLN A 279 7.07 2.15 -13.67
CA GLN A 279 6.40 1.07 -14.40
C GLN A 279 5.06 0.74 -13.72
N LEU A 280 4.16 1.72 -13.61
CA LEU A 280 2.96 1.57 -12.77
C LEU A 280 1.99 0.48 -13.24
N ILE A 281 1.93 0.21 -14.55
CA ILE A 281 1.08 -0.87 -15.08
C ILE A 281 1.51 -2.25 -14.59
N LYS A 282 2.81 -2.46 -14.36
CA LYS A 282 3.37 -3.70 -13.83
C LYS A 282 2.89 -4.01 -12.42
N VAL A 283 2.51 -2.99 -11.65
CA VAL A 283 1.89 -3.20 -10.34
C VAL A 283 0.53 -3.88 -10.49
N SER A 284 -0.27 -3.45 -11.47
CA SER A 284 -1.58 -4.04 -11.73
C SER A 284 -1.45 -5.44 -12.32
N GLU A 285 -0.53 -5.65 -13.27
CA GLU A 285 -0.20 -7.00 -13.78
C GLU A 285 0.24 -7.94 -12.66
N LEU A 286 1.08 -7.47 -11.72
CA LEU A 286 1.54 -8.29 -10.59
C LEU A 286 0.40 -8.70 -9.65
N LEU A 287 -0.59 -7.82 -9.47
CA LEU A 287 -1.66 -8.01 -8.50
C LEU A 287 -2.89 -8.70 -9.07
N ASP A 288 -3.08 -8.67 -10.39
CA ASP A 288 -4.19 -9.33 -11.09
C ASP A 288 -4.18 -10.85 -10.90
N ASP A 289 -3.00 -11.47 -11.07
CA ASP A 289 -2.80 -12.92 -10.88
C ASP A 289 -2.68 -13.34 -9.38
N CYS A 290 -2.84 -12.41 -8.43
CA CYS A 290 -2.59 -12.69 -7.02
C CYS A 290 -3.83 -13.33 -6.34
N GLU A 291 -3.79 -14.64 -6.13
CA GLU A 291 -4.88 -15.40 -5.48
C GLU A 291 -4.89 -15.29 -3.93
N TYR A 292 -4.01 -14.49 -3.32
CA TYR A 292 -3.81 -14.46 -1.87
C TYR A 292 -4.41 -13.22 -1.23
N ASP A 293 -5.58 -13.37 -0.60
CA ASP A 293 -6.29 -12.27 0.08
C ASP A 293 -5.42 -11.49 1.08
N GLU A 294 -4.57 -12.18 1.86
CA GLU A 294 -3.65 -11.53 2.82
C GLU A 294 -2.69 -10.54 2.13
N VAL A 295 -2.25 -10.87 0.91
CA VAL A 295 -1.38 -10.03 0.10
C VAL A 295 -2.17 -8.85 -0.46
N LEU A 296 -3.33 -9.11 -1.08
CA LEU A 296 -4.22 -8.08 -1.62
C LEU A 296 -4.65 -7.07 -0.55
N ASP A 297 -5.00 -7.54 0.65
CA ASP A 297 -5.31 -6.70 1.80
C ASP A 297 -4.09 -5.90 2.27
N GLY A 298 -2.93 -6.54 2.33
CA GLY A 298 -1.68 -5.92 2.74
C GLY A 298 -1.16 -4.83 1.78
N VAL A 299 -1.61 -4.86 0.52
CA VAL A 299 -1.26 -3.89 -0.53
C VAL A 299 -2.47 -3.18 -1.13
N ARG A 300 -3.62 -3.17 -0.44
CA ARG A 300 -4.91 -2.69 -0.95
C ARG A 300 -4.88 -1.27 -1.54
N ASP A 301 -4.03 -0.40 -0.98
CA ASP A 301 -3.86 0.97 -1.47
C ASP A 301 -3.26 1.05 -2.89
N TYR A 302 -2.65 -0.03 -3.37
CA TYR A 302 -1.99 -0.13 -4.68
C TYR A 302 -2.86 -0.84 -5.72
N VAL A 303 -3.84 -1.64 -5.28
CA VAL A 303 -4.78 -2.35 -6.16
C VAL A 303 -5.64 -1.32 -6.91
N SER A 304 -5.83 -1.54 -8.20
CA SER A 304 -6.73 -0.75 -9.05
C SER A 304 -7.62 -1.72 -9.81
N THR A 305 -8.92 -1.68 -9.58
CA THR A 305 -9.85 -2.59 -10.24
C THR A 305 -10.24 -2.07 -11.61
N GLU A 306 -10.41 -2.98 -12.57
CA GLU A 306 -10.90 -2.64 -13.90
C GLU A 306 -12.28 -1.95 -13.80
N PRO A 307 -12.58 -0.97 -14.67
CA PRO A 307 -13.92 -0.41 -14.77
C PRO A 307 -14.93 -1.47 -15.21
N GLU A 308 -16.06 -1.55 -14.53
CA GLU A 308 -17.18 -2.39 -14.94
C GLU A 308 -18.03 -1.66 -15.97
N PHE A 309 -18.42 -2.37 -17.03
CA PHE A 309 -19.32 -1.89 -18.07
C PHE A 309 -20.74 -2.32 -17.76
N SER A 310 -21.70 -1.41 -17.81
CA SER A 310 -23.12 -1.76 -17.59
C SER A 310 -23.75 -2.54 -18.74
N LEU A 311 -23.12 -2.55 -19.91
CA LEU A 311 -23.62 -3.18 -21.12
C LEU A 311 -22.58 -4.18 -21.63
N GLU A 312 -23.03 -5.41 -21.85
CA GLU A 312 -22.20 -6.46 -22.45
C GLU A 312 -21.88 -6.16 -23.91
N GLU A 313 -20.79 -6.74 -24.42
CA GLU A 313 -20.47 -6.61 -25.83
C GLU A 313 -21.45 -7.39 -26.71
N GLY A 314 -21.71 -6.87 -27.92
CA GLY A 314 -22.67 -7.48 -28.83
C GLY A 314 -23.18 -6.56 -29.92
N THR A 315 -24.15 -7.07 -30.68
CA THR A 315 -24.87 -6.32 -31.71
C THR A 315 -26.18 -5.80 -31.15
N TYR A 316 -26.47 -4.52 -31.42
CA TYR A 316 -27.66 -3.82 -30.96
C TYR A 316 -28.37 -3.14 -32.12
N GLU A 317 -29.68 -3.31 -32.19
CA GLU A 317 -30.52 -2.72 -33.26
C GLU A 317 -31.02 -1.31 -32.91
N GLU A 318 -30.66 -0.81 -31.74
CA GLU A 318 -31.04 0.51 -31.24
C GLU A 318 -29.81 1.22 -30.66
N VAL A 319 -29.90 2.55 -30.55
CA VAL A 319 -28.88 3.34 -29.85
C VAL A 319 -28.78 2.89 -28.40
N GLN A 320 -27.55 2.72 -27.91
CA GLN A 320 -27.29 2.23 -26.56
C GLN A 320 -26.63 3.28 -25.69
N GLN A 321 -26.71 3.09 -24.38
CA GLN A 321 -25.99 3.89 -23.40
C GLN A 321 -25.15 2.98 -22.52
N VAL A 322 -23.85 3.28 -22.42
CA VAL A 322 -22.89 2.54 -21.60
C VAL A 322 -22.51 3.39 -20.40
N THR A 323 -22.69 2.83 -19.22
CA THR A 323 -22.17 3.41 -17.98
C THR A 323 -20.97 2.61 -17.49
N LEU A 324 -20.00 3.33 -16.91
CA LEU A 324 -18.80 2.75 -16.33
C LEU A 324 -18.82 2.95 -14.80
N SER A 325 -18.50 1.91 -14.05
CA SER A 325 -18.39 1.94 -12.58
C SER A 325 -17.04 1.43 -12.09
N THR A 326 -16.60 1.90 -10.92
CA THR A 326 -15.40 1.42 -10.25
C THR A 326 -15.54 1.61 -8.75
N ASP A 327 -14.93 0.71 -7.98
CA ASP A 327 -14.91 0.77 -6.51
C ASP A 327 -13.87 1.73 -5.96
N ASN A 328 -12.78 2.00 -6.70
CA ASN A 328 -11.59 2.61 -6.09
C ASN A 328 -10.75 3.53 -6.99
N GLY A 329 -11.36 4.47 -7.71
CA GLY A 329 -10.55 5.46 -8.42
C GLY A 329 -11.30 6.46 -9.27
N THR A 330 -10.62 6.93 -10.31
CA THR A 330 -11.19 7.74 -11.37
C THR A 330 -11.03 7.01 -12.69
N ILE A 331 -12.12 6.90 -13.44
CA ILE A 331 -12.13 6.21 -14.74
C ILE A 331 -11.70 7.17 -15.85
N TYR A 332 -10.83 6.70 -16.74
CA TYR A 332 -10.44 7.33 -17.98
C TYR A 332 -10.73 6.38 -19.13
N TYR A 333 -11.22 6.90 -20.26
CA TYR A 333 -11.67 6.07 -21.37
C TYR A 333 -11.39 6.68 -22.74
N THR A 334 -11.47 5.82 -23.75
CA THR A 334 -11.41 6.13 -25.18
C THR A 334 -12.59 5.47 -25.89
N ASP A 335 -13.10 6.13 -26.93
CA ASP A 335 -14.25 5.72 -27.75
C ASP A 335 -13.86 5.53 -29.23
N ASP A 336 -12.56 5.58 -29.53
CA ASP A 336 -11.95 5.39 -30.85
C ASP A 336 -11.10 4.11 -30.92
N GLY A 337 -11.09 3.30 -29.86
CA GLY A 337 -10.30 2.08 -29.74
C GLY A 337 -8.82 2.28 -29.37
N SER A 338 -8.34 3.51 -29.19
CA SER A 338 -6.97 3.78 -28.71
C SER A 338 -6.78 3.36 -27.24
N GLU A 339 -5.54 3.10 -26.82
CA GLU A 339 -5.26 2.73 -25.42
C GLU A 339 -5.49 3.93 -24.48
N PRO A 340 -6.32 3.78 -23.43
CA PRO A 340 -6.59 4.86 -22.50
C PRO A 340 -5.41 5.06 -21.53
N ASP A 341 -5.19 6.32 -21.16
CA ASP A 341 -4.21 6.73 -20.17
C ASP A 341 -4.74 7.89 -19.30
N THR A 342 -3.91 8.41 -18.40
CA THR A 342 -4.30 9.55 -17.53
C THR A 342 -4.57 10.87 -18.27
N SER A 343 -4.24 10.97 -19.56
CA SER A 343 -4.52 12.12 -20.42
C SER A 343 -5.82 11.97 -21.22
N SER A 344 -6.39 10.77 -21.22
CA SER A 344 -7.63 10.43 -21.92
C SER A 344 -8.86 11.08 -21.29
N LYS A 345 -10.04 10.89 -21.90
CA LYS A 345 -11.28 11.50 -21.41
C LYS A 345 -11.62 10.94 -20.04
N LYS A 346 -11.79 11.83 -19.05
CA LYS A 346 -12.28 11.45 -17.73
C LYS A 346 -13.78 11.13 -17.80
N TYR A 347 -14.15 9.94 -17.34
CA TYR A 347 -15.56 9.54 -17.29
C TYR A 347 -16.29 10.34 -16.20
N THR A 348 -17.41 10.96 -16.58
CA THR A 348 -18.27 11.78 -15.71
C THR A 348 -19.75 11.61 -16.02
N GLU A 349 -20.08 11.25 -17.25
CA GLU A 349 -21.43 11.01 -17.73
C GLU A 349 -21.45 9.74 -18.59
N PRO A 350 -22.62 9.08 -18.73
CA PRO A 350 -22.76 7.89 -19.58
C PRO A 350 -22.33 8.11 -21.03
N ILE A 351 -21.74 7.08 -21.65
CA ILE A 351 -21.29 7.12 -23.04
C ILE A 351 -22.46 6.72 -23.94
N LEU A 352 -22.82 7.60 -24.87
CA LEU A 352 -23.89 7.33 -25.84
C LEU A 352 -23.32 6.66 -27.10
N LEU A 353 -23.81 5.45 -27.40
CA LEU A 353 -23.51 4.69 -28.61
C LEU A 353 -24.60 4.95 -29.66
N ASN A 354 -24.48 6.08 -30.34
CA ASN A 354 -25.41 6.51 -31.39
C ASN A 354 -24.84 6.38 -32.82
N LYS A 355 -23.57 6.01 -32.95
CA LYS A 355 -22.93 5.82 -34.25
C LYS A 355 -23.14 4.39 -34.71
N GLU A 356 -23.67 4.26 -35.92
CA GLU A 356 -23.82 2.98 -36.58
C GLU A 356 -22.46 2.33 -36.90
N GLY A 357 -22.41 1.00 -36.81
CA GLY A 357 -21.20 0.21 -37.01
C GLY A 357 -20.50 -0.15 -35.70
N THR A 358 -19.22 -0.48 -35.80
CA THR A 358 -18.41 -0.95 -34.68
C THR A 358 -17.88 0.21 -33.83
N ASN A 359 -18.24 0.21 -32.55
CA ASN A 359 -17.78 1.14 -31.54
C ASN A 359 -16.95 0.36 -30.51
N VAL A 360 -15.70 0.77 -30.29
CA VAL A 360 -14.80 0.13 -29.31
C VAL A 360 -14.59 1.11 -28.16
N ILE A 361 -15.01 0.72 -26.97
CA ILE A 361 -14.77 1.50 -25.75
C ILE A 361 -13.69 0.78 -24.94
N LYS A 362 -12.63 1.51 -24.60
CA LYS A 362 -11.60 1.05 -23.66
C LYS A 362 -11.54 1.97 -22.47
N ALA A 363 -11.34 1.42 -21.28
CA ALA A 363 -11.31 2.18 -20.04
C ALA A 363 -10.30 1.62 -19.03
N ILE A 364 -9.75 2.53 -18.23
CA ILE A 364 -8.91 2.21 -17.06
C ILE A 364 -9.38 2.98 -15.83
N THR A 365 -9.23 2.38 -14.66
CA THR A 365 -9.39 3.06 -13.37
C THR A 365 -8.01 3.50 -12.88
N VAL A 366 -7.88 4.74 -12.43
CA VAL A 366 -6.67 5.22 -11.77
C VAL A 366 -6.94 5.47 -10.29
N ASN A 367 -6.25 4.73 -9.43
CA ASN A 367 -6.44 4.82 -7.98
C ASN A 367 -5.77 6.08 -7.38
N LYS A 368 -5.90 6.26 -6.06
CA LYS A 368 -5.32 7.41 -5.35
C LYS A 368 -3.79 7.47 -5.41
N LYS A 369 -3.12 6.33 -5.58
CA LYS A 369 -1.66 6.20 -5.75
C LYS A 369 -1.21 6.43 -7.20
N LYS A 370 -2.13 6.80 -8.11
CA LYS A 370 -1.88 7.01 -9.54
C LYS A 370 -1.52 5.74 -10.32
N ILE A 371 -1.83 4.58 -9.76
CA ILE A 371 -1.65 3.31 -10.45
C ILE A 371 -2.90 3.09 -11.32
N PRO A 372 -2.74 2.82 -12.63
CA PRO A 372 -3.85 2.45 -13.51
C PRO A 372 -4.19 0.97 -13.34
N SER A 373 -5.46 0.59 -13.46
CA SER A 373 -5.88 -0.80 -13.65
C SER A 373 -5.36 -1.34 -14.98
N LEU A 374 -5.56 -2.63 -15.22
CA LEU A 374 -5.53 -3.18 -16.57
C LEU A 374 -6.65 -2.55 -17.42
N THR A 375 -6.49 -2.61 -18.75
CA THR A 375 -7.44 -2.01 -19.70
C THR A 375 -8.64 -2.92 -19.88
N ALA A 376 -9.81 -2.46 -19.44
CA ALA A 376 -11.09 -3.08 -19.79
C ALA A 376 -11.53 -2.62 -21.18
N SER A 377 -11.94 -3.55 -22.04
CA SER A 377 -12.31 -3.27 -23.43
C SER A 377 -13.60 -3.98 -23.80
N LYS A 378 -14.55 -3.26 -24.38
CA LYS A 378 -15.81 -3.81 -24.91
C LYS A 378 -16.06 -3.30 -26.33
N THR A 379 -16.57 -4.18 -27.18
CA THR A 379 -16.91 -3.86 -28.58
C THR A 379 -18.41 -3.95 -28.79
N TYR A 380 -19.00 -2.88 -29.33
CA TYR A 380 -20.43 -2.77 -29.59
C TYR A 380 -20.66 -2.56 -31.07
N VAL A 381 -21.54 -3.35 -31.68
CA VAL A 381 -21.94 -3.16 -33.07
C VAL A 381 -23.36 -2.60 -33.07
N ILE A 382 -23.54 -1.38 -33.56
CA ILE A 382 -24.88 -0.78 -33.69
C ILE A 382 -25.35 -1.00 -35.13
N GLU A 383 -26.44 -1.73 -35.33
CA GLU A 383 -27.05 -2.03 -36.63
C GLU A 383 -28.51 -1.56 -36.64
N LEU A 384 -28.73 -0.30 -37.01
CA LEU A 384 -30.07 0.28 -36.96
C LEU A 384 -30.92 -0.33 -38.09
N PRO A 385 -32.10 -0.91 -37.79
CA PRO A 385 -32.96 -1.47 -38.81
C PRO A 385 -33.48 -0.36 -39.72
N ILE A 386 -33.64 -0.70 -41.00
CA ILE A 386 -34.26 0.16 -41.99
C ILE A 386 -35.57 -0.48 -42.47
N GLU A 387 -36.52 0.37 -42.84
CA GLU A 387 -37.79 -0.06 -43.44
C GLU A 387 -37.60 -0.91 -44.71
N ASP A 388 -38.66 -1.64 -45.05
CA ASP A 388 -38.74 -2.40 -46.29
C ASP A 388 -38.80 -1.48 -47.53
N ALA A 389 -38.70 -2.09 -48.71
CA ALA A 389 -38.81 -1.37 -49.99
C ALA A 389 -40.11 -0.57 -50.10
N PRO A 390 -40.10 0.62 -50.75
CA PRO A 390 -41.31 1.43 -50.89
C PRO A 390 -42.41 0.69 -51.64
N SER A 391 -43.65 0.82 -51.15
CA SER A 391 -44.81 0.38 -51.93
C SER A 391 -45.09 1.39 -53.04
N VAL A 392 -45.08 0.93 -54.28
CA VAL A 392 -45.41 1.74 -55.47
C VAL A 392 -46.71 1.25 -56.10
N THR A 393 -47.66 2.16 -56.29
CA THR A 393 -48.98 1.94 -56.89
C THR A 393 -49.16 2.85 -58.12
N PRO A 394 -49.72 2.36 -59.24
CA PRO A 394 -50.28 1.02 -59.43
C PRO A 394 -49.19 -0.04 -59.68
N SER A 395 -49.58 -1.31 -59.74
CA SER A 395 -48.64 -2.42 -59.98
C SER A 395 -48.15 -2.44 -61.42
N THR A 396 -47.11 -3.22 -61.72
CA THR A 396 -46.64 -3.46 -63.11
C THR A 396 -47.81 -3.91 -64.00
N GLY A 397 -47.95 -3.32 -65.19
CA GLY A 397 -49.07 -3.63 -66.09
C GLY A 397 -49.20 -2.74 -67.33
N GLN A 398 -50.18 -3.07 -68.16
CA GLN A 398 -50.64 -2.26 -69.29
C GLN A 398 -51.82 -1.39 -68.86
N TYR A 399 -51.83 -0.14 -69.30
CA TYR A 399 -52.81 0.88 -68.94
C TYR A 399 -53.34 1.55 -70.21
N GLU A 400 -54.66 1.73 -70.28
CA GLU A 400 -55.35 2.39 -71.41
C GLU A 400 -55.75 3.85 -71.08
N SER A 401 -55.41 4.31 -69.88
CA SER A 401 -55.66 5.68 -69.42
C SER A 401 -54.55 6.14 -68.47
N ALA A 402 -54.22 7.43 -68.52
CA ALA A 402 -53.16 8.01 -67.70
C ALA A 402 -53.55 7.95 -66.20
N GLY A 403 -52.89 7.05 -65.47
CA GLY A 403 -52.96 6.97 -64.01
C GLY A 403 -51.82 7.71 -63.34
N GLN A 404 -51.89 7.85 -62.00
CA GLN A 404 -50.81 8.43 -61.21
C GLN A 404 -50.01 7.34 -60.48
N ILE A 405 -48.69 7.43 -60.60
CA ILE A 405 -47.73 6.63 -59.84
C ILE A 405 -47.57 7.28 -58.46
N THR A 406 -47.79 6.50 -57.41
CA THR A 406 -47.74 6.92 -56.02
C THR A 406 -46.77 6.03 -55.24
N ILE A 407 -45.93 6.67 -54.43
CA ILE A 407 -44.99 6.00 -53.52
C ILE A 407 -45.50 6.22 -52.10
N THR A 408 -45.67 5.14 -51.32
CA THR A 408 -45.93 5.25 -49.88
C THR A 408 -44.62 5.53 -49.16
N VAL A 409 -44.53 6.72 -48.54
CA VAL A 409 -43.35 7.17 -47.79
C VAL A 409 -43.67 7.21 -46.30
N PRO A 410 -43.06 6.34 -45.47
CA PRO A 410 -43.17 6.41 -44.01
C PRO A 410 -42.56 7.70 -43.44
N GLU A 411 -42.95 8.07 -42.21
CA GLU A 411 -42.34 9.21 -41.51
C GLU A 411 -40.83 8.98 -41.31
N GLY A 412 -40.02 10.03 -41.49
CA GLY A 412 -38.56 9.94 -41.36
C GLY A 412 -37.83 9.40 -42.59
N TYR A 413 -38.54 9.16 -43.70
CA TYR A 413 -37.97 8.76 -44.98
C TYR A 413 -38.23 9.79 -46.08
N THR A 414 -37.33 9.82 -47.06
CA THR A 414 -37.49 10.56 -48.31
C THR A 414 -37.42 9.58 -49.47
N ALA A 415 -38.40 9.60 -50.37
CA ALA A 415 -38.38 8.73 -51.54
C ALA A 415 -37.64 9.36 -52.71
N TYR A 416 -36.82 8.56 -53.40
CA TYR A 416 -36.17 8.93 -54.65
C TYR A 416 -36.55 7.92 -55.73
N TYR A 417 -36.70 8.39 -56.97
CA TYR A 417 -37.09 7.53 -58.08
C TYR A 417 -36.40 7.89 -59.40
N THR A 418 -36.43 6.94 -60.32
CA THR A 418 -36.01 7.06 -61.71
C THR A 418 -37.05 6.39 -62.61
N MET A 419 -37.12 6.78 -63.88
CA MET A 419 -38.11 6.27 -64.85
C MET A 419 -37.50 5.48 -66.01
N ASP A 420 -36.18 5.33 -66.02
CA ASP A 420 -35.38 4.77 -67.11
C ASP A 420 -34.65 3.47 -66.70
N ASN A 421 -35.15 2.75 -65.69
CA ASN A 421 -34.56 1.53 -65.10
C ASN A 421 -33.18 1.73 -64.43
N THR A 422 -32.67 2.96 -64.32
CA THR A 422 -31.45 3.23 -63.56
C THR A 422 -31.68 3.00 -62.06
N ASP A 423 -30.61 2.71 -61.32
CA ASP A 423 -30.70 2.52 -59.87
C ASP A 423 -30.71 3.90 -59.17
N PRO A 424 -31.80 4.28 -58.45
CA PRO A 424 -31.87 5.56 -57.78
C PRO A 424 -30.88 5.72 -56.62
N THR A 425 -30.17 4.65 -56.22
CA THR A 425 -29.12 4.69 -55.19
C THR A 425 -27.72 4.95 -55.75
N ASP A 426 -27.53 4.86 -57.07
CA ASP A 426 -26.23 5.09 -57.71
C ASP A 426 -25.91 6.59 -57.73
N PRO A 427 -24.80 7.05 -57.12
CA PRO A 427 -24.41 8.46 -57.10
C PRO A 427 -24.12 9.05 -58.49
N ALA A 428 -23.92 8.23 -59.53
CA ALA A 428 -23.79 8.68 -60.92
C ALA A 428 -25.14 8.98 -61.59
N VAL A 429 -26.25 8.60 -60.96
CA VAL A 429 -27.61 8.78 -61.47
C VAL A 429 -28.26 9.99 -60.79
N SER A 430 -28.92 10.84 -61.57
CA SER A 430 -29.71 11.96 -61.06
C SER A 430 -31.12 11.49 -60.72
N ALA A 431 -31.29 10.82 -59.57
CA ALA A 431 -32.60 10.42 -59.08
C ALA A 431 -33.45 11.63 -58.65
N GLU A 432 -34.74 11.62 -58.98
CA GLU A 432 -35.67 12.69 -58.62
C GLU A 432 -36.26 12.44 -57.23
N GLU A 433 -36.45 13.50 -56.44
CA GLU A 433 -37.12 13.43 -55.14
C GLU A 433 -38.64 13.36 -55.32
N TYR A 434 -39.27 12.38 -54.69
CA TYR A 434 -40.72 12.21 -54.72
C TYR A 434 -41.42 13.23 -53.82
N THR A 435 -42.13 14.18 -54.43
CA THR A 435 -42.86 15.25 -53.72
C THR A 435 -44.38 15.08 -53.76
N GLY A 436 -44.89 14.11 -54.52
CA GLY A 436 -46.32 13.83 -54.68
C GLY A 436 -46.60 12.88 -55.85
N PRO A 437 -47.87 12.56 -56.12
CA PRO A 437 -48.26 11.68 -57.24
C PRO A 437 -47.69 12.14 -58.58
N ILE A 438 -47.17 11.19 -59.36
CA ILE A 438 -46.52 11.46 -60.65
C ILE A 438 -47.40 10.91 -61.78
N ASP A 439 -47.64 11.70 -62.82
CA ASP A 439 -48.41 11.23 -63.98
C ASP A 439 -47.62 10.16 -64.76
N MET A 440 -48.28 9.07 -65.13
CA MET A 440 -47.68 7.98 -65.88
C MET A 440 -47.36 8.44 -67.32
N PRO A 441 -46.09 8.38 -67.77
CA PRO A 441 -45.72 8.74 -69.14
C PRO A 441 -46.30 7.76 -70.17
N GLU A 442 -46.61 8.25 -71.37
CA GLU A 442 -47.04 7.41 -72.48
C GLU A 442 -45.89 6.51 -72.97
N GLY A 443 -46.23 5.29 -73.38
CA GLY A 443 -45.27 4.27 -73.79
C GLY A 443 -44.76 3.41 -72.63
N GLN A 444 -43.57 2.81 -72.81
CA GLN A 444 -42.97 1.93 -71.81
C GLN A 444 -42.09 2.72 -70.83
N THR A 445 -42.43 2.68 -69.54
CA THR A 445 -41.68 3.31 -68.45
C THR A 445 -41.20 2.27 -67.44
N MET A 446 -39.91 2.29 -67.13
CA MET A 446 -39.30 1.42 -66.13
C MET A 446 -39.02 2.22 -64.86
N PHE A 447 -39.99 2.21 -63.94
CA PHE A 447 -39.95 2.98 -62.72
C PHE A 447 -39.18 2.24 -61.62
N SER A 448 -38.15 2.87 -61.07
CA SER A 448 -37.43 2.38 -59.89
C SER A 448 -37.60 3.39 -58.75
N ALA A 449 -37.93 2.93 -57.55
CA ALA A 449 -38.07 3.78 -56.37
C ALA A 449 -37.35 3.20 -55.16
N VAL A 450 -36.84 4.07 -54.30
CA VAL A 450 -36.16 3.72 -53.06
C VAL A 450 -36.52 4.72 -51.96
N LEU A 451 -36.52 4.28 -50.71
CA LEU A 451 -36.63 5.16 -49.55
C LEU A 451 -35.24 5.40 -48.97
N LYS A 452 -34.93 6.64 -48.61
CA LYS A 452 -33.72 7.03 -47.87
C LYS A 452 -34.12 7.44 -46.46
N ASN A 453 -33.54 6.79 -45.45
CA ASN A 453 -33.75 7.17 -44.06
C ASN A 453 -33.08 8.53 -43.79
N ASN A 454 -33.83 9.49 -43.24
CA ASN A 454 -33.35 10.87 -43.05
C ASN A 454 -32.28 10.98 -41.96
N ASN A 455 -32.21 10.03 -41.02
CA ASN A 455 -31.25 10.03 -39.92
C ASN A 455 -29.95 9.28 -40.28
N SER A 456 -30.07 8.05 -40.81
CA SER A 456 -28.90 7.22 -41.14
C SER A 456 -28.37 7.46 -42.56
N GLY A 457 -29.18 8.03 -43.45
CA GLY A 457 -28.84 8.21 -44.86
C GLY A 457 -28.85 6.93 -45.69
N LYS A 458 -29.18 5.78 -45.09
CA LYS A 458 -29.27 4.48 -45.76
C LYS A 458 -30.48 4.38 -46.66
N TYR A 459 -30.33 3.64 -47.75
CA TYR A 459 -31.40 3.32 -48.69
C TYR A 459 -32.03 1.97 -48.36
N THR A 460 -33.34 1.85 -48.53
CA THR A 460 -34.06 0.58 -48.53
C THR A 460 -33.73 -0.22 -49.79
N GLN A 461 -34.28 -1.42 -49.93
CA GLN A 461 -34.26 -2.10 -51.22
C GLN A 461 -35.05 -1.29 -52.28
N VAL A 462 -34.65 -1.45 -53.55
CA VAL A 462 -35.25 -0.76 -54.70
C VAL A 462 -36.50 -1.51 -55.16
N THR A 463 -37.63 -0.80 -55.26
CA THR A 463 -38.85 -1.30 -55.88
C THR A 463 -38.84 -0.95 -57.37
N LYS A 464 -38.97 -1.97 -58.24
CA LYS A 464 -39.08 -1.78 -59.70
C LYS A 464 -40.49 -2.09 -60.21
N ARG A 465 -40.99 -1.24 -61.11
CA ARG A 465 -42.28 -1.37 -61.79
C ARG A 465 -42.11 -1.12 -63.29
N ASN A 466 -42.80 -1.91 -64.10
CA ASN A 466 -42.84 -1.73 -65.55
C ASN A 466 -44.26 -1.28 -65.94
N TYR A 467 -44.37 -0.06 -66.47
CA TYR A 467 -45.62 0.53 -66.91
C TYR A 467 -45.63 0.63 -68.41
N VAL A 468 -46.73 0.24 -69.04
CA VAL A 468 -46.96 0.43 -70.48
C VAL A 468 -48.28 1.17 -70.62
N LEU A 469 -48.23 2.45 -71.00
CA LEU A 469 -49.41 3.27 -71.22
C LEU A 469 -49.64 3.45 -72.72
N GLU A 470 -50.76 2.94 -73.22
CA GLU A 470 -51.20 3.06 -74.62
C GLU A 470 -52.55 3.78 -74.63
N ILE A 471 -52.55 5.06 -75.01
CA ILE A 471 -53.78 5.84 -75.14
C ILE A 471 -54.33 5.61 -76.54
N SER A 472 -55.51 5.00 -76.66
CA SER A 472 -56.19 4.89 -77.96
C SER A 472 -56.62 6.27 -78.43
N GLU A 473 -56.09 6.72 -79.58
CA GLU A 473 -56.46 7.99 -80.24
C GLU A 473 -57.96 8.14 -80.55
#